data_AF-A0A3D5AS56-F1
#
_entry.id   AF-A0A3D5AS56-F1
#
_cell.length_a   1.000
_cell.length_b   1.000
_cell.length_c   1.000
_cell.angle_alpha   90.00
_cell.angle_beta   90.00
_cell.angle_gamma   90.00
#
_symmetry.space_group_name_H-M   'P 1'
#
loop_
_entity.id
_entity.type
_entity.pdbx_description
1 polymer ?
#
loop_
_entity_poly.entity_id
_entity_poly.type
_entity_poly.pdbx_seq_one_letter_code
_entity_poly.pdbx_strand_id
1 'polypeptide(L)' 'VFWTADEVPAIRAEGERLIALAEAGSYPFDGTHVDFKPDPTWAPTTLPANWDHPR' A
#
# COMPACT_ATOMS: atom_id res chain seq x y z
N VAL A 1 5.28 21.95 -4.58
CA VAL A 1 4.19 21.06 -5.06
C VAL A 1 4.71 19.64 -4.94
N PHE A 2 3.95 18.71 -4.37
CA PHE A 2 4.41 17.32 -4.15
C PHE A 2 4.34 16.44 -5.41
N TRP A 3 3.61 16.89 -6.45
CA TRP A 3 3.42 16.17 -7.72
C TRP A 3 3.58 17.14 -8.90
N THR A 4 4.07 16.61 -10.02
CA THR A 4 4.14 17.33 -11.30
C THR A 4 2.82 17.23 -12.05
N ALA A 5 2.59 18.13 -13.02
CA ALA A 5 1.39 18.09 -13.86
C ALA A 5 1.29 16.78 -14.67
N ASP A 6 2.42 16.23 -15.10
CA ASP A 6 2.49 15.02 -15.90
C ASP A 6 2.17 13.75 -15.09
N GLU A 7 2.36 13.78 -13.76
CA GLU A 7 2.02 12.67 -12.86
C GLU A 7 0.53 12.62 -12.51
N VAL A 8 -0.19 13.75 -12.59
CA VAL A 8 -1.60 13.84 -12.18
C VAL A 8 -2.51 12.82 -12.88
N PRO A 9 -2.42 12.62 -14.22
CA PRO A 9 -3.27 11.65 -14.89
C PRO A 9 -3.06 10.21 -14.40
N ALA A 10 -1.80 9.81 -14.18
CA ALA A 10 -1.47 8.47 -13.71
C ALA A 10 -1.98 8.21 -12.28
N ILE A 11 -1.83 9.21 -11.39
CA ILE A 11 -2.34 9.11 -10.01
C ILE A 11 -3.86 8.95 -10.01
N ARG A 12 -4.56 9.69 -10.88
CA ARG A 12 -6.03 9.60 -10.99
C ARG A 12 -6.46 8.25 -11.55
N ALA A 13 -5.83 7.78 -12.62
CA ALA A 13 -6.15 6.49 -13.24
C ALA A 13 -5.96 5.33 -12.26
N GLU A 14 -4.89 5.36 -11.44
CA GLU A 14 -4.67 4.32 -10.44
C GLU A 14 -5.72 4.34 -9.32
N GLY A 15 -6.15 5.54 -8.89
CA GLY A 15 -7.24 5.68 -7.94
C GLY A 15 -8.55 5.10 -8.48
N GLU A 16 -8.90 5.40 -9.73
CA GLU A 16 -10.10 4.88 -10.38
C GLU A 16 -10.06 3.35 -10.53
N ARG A 17 -8.90 2.79 -10.86
CA ARG A 17 -8.69 1.35 -10.93
C ARG A 17 -8.94 0.67 -9.57
N LEU A 18 -8.43 1.26 -8.49
CA LEU A 18 -8.62 0.71 -7.14
C LEU A 18 -10.06 0.85 -6.65
N ILE A 19 -10.75 1.94 -6.98
CA ILE A 19 -12.18 2.12 -6.69
C ILE A 19 -12.98 0.99 -7.34
N ALA A 20 -12.75 0.71 -8.63
CA ALA A 20 -13.46 -0.35 -9.34
C ALA A 20 -13.24 -1.73 -8.70
N LEU A 21 -12.02 -2.03 -8.23
CA LEU A 21 -11.75 -3.27 -7.49
C LEU A 21 -12.49 -3.34 -6.16
N ALA A 22 -12.55 -2.23 -5.42
CA ALA A 22 -13.24 -2.17 -4.14
C ALA A 22 -14.77 -2.32 -4.31
N GLU A 23 -15.36 -1.63 -5.28
CA GLU A 23 -16.79 -1.72 -5.60
C GLU A 23 -17.19 -3.12 -6.07
N ALA A 24 -16.31 -3.79 -6.84
CA ALA A 24 -16.51 -5.17 -7.28
C ALA A 24 -16.24 -6.21 -6.18
N GLY A 25 -15.80 -5.80 -4.98
CA GLY A 25 -15.40 -6.71 -3.91
C GLY A 25 -14.30 -7.68 -4.36
N SER A 26 -13.39 -7.20 -5.21
CA SER A 26 -12.27 -7.98 -5.75
C SER A 26 -11.03 -7.83 -4.88
N TYR A 27 -10.10 -8.77 -4.98
CA TYR A 27 -8.80 -8.69 -4.30
C TYR A 27 -8.14 -7.29 -4.50
N PRO A 28 -7.60 -6.64 -3.45
CA PRO A 28 -7.49 -7.11 -2.06
C PRO A 28 -8.68 -6.72 -1.15
N PHE A 29 -9.79 -6.22 -1.70
CA PHE A 29 -10.97 -5.74 -0.98
C PHE A 29 -12.07 -6.81 -0.77
N ASP A 30 -11.78 -8.06 -1.16
CA ASP A 30 -12.67 -9.22 -1.07
C ASP A 30 -12.73 -9.86 0.33
N GLY A 31 -12.10 -9.24 1.32
CA GLY A 31 -12.00 -9.76 2.68
C GLY A 31 -10.82 -10.69 2.92
N THR A 32 -9.99 -11.01 1.90
CA THR A 32 -8.86 -11.97 2.03
C THR A 32 -7.96 -11.70 3.24
N HIS A 33 -7.75 -10.43 3.61
CA HIS A 33 -6.76 -10.04 4.62
C HIS A 33 -7.35 -9.64 5.98
N VAL A 34 -8.67 -9.73 6.20
CA VAL A 34 -9.31 -9.18 7.42
C VAL A 34 -9.06 -10.01 8.69
N ASP A 35 -8.78 -11.30 8.53
CA ASP A 35 -8.51 -12.23 9.63
C ASP A 35 -7.02 -12.50 9.85
N PHE A 36 -6.15 -11.71 9.21
CA PHE A 36 -4.70 -11.86 9.37
C PHE A 36 -4.30 -11.73 10.85
N LYS A 37 -3.55 -12.73 11.34
CA LYS A 37 -2.92 -12.73 12.64
C LYS A 37 -1.41 -12.89 12.45
N PRO A 38 -0.58 -11.96 12.94
CA PRO A 38 0.86 -12.15 12.92
C PRO A 38 1.24 -13.38 13.78
N ASP A 39 2.35 -14.03 13.44
CA ASP A 39 2.86 -15.13 14.25
C ASP A 39 3.19 -14.61 15.67
N PRO A 40 2.72 -15.29 16.74
CA PRO A 40 2.94 -14.87 18.11
C PRO A 40 4.43 -14.90 18.53
N THR A 41 5.29 -15.56 17.77
CA THR A 41 6.75 -15.63 17.99
C THR A 41 7.51 -14.49 17.32
N TRP A 42 6.84 -13.64 16.51
CA TRP A 42 7.50 -12.48 15.89
C TRP A 42 8.00 -11.52 16.97
N ALA A 43 9.32 -11.30 16.96
CA ALA A 43 9.96 -10.30 17.79
C ALA A 43 9.97 -8.93 17.06
N PRO A 44 9.89 -7.80 17.79
CA PRO A 44 10.12 -6.49 17.21
C PRO A 44 11.47 -6.42 16.50
N THR A 45 11.48 -5.83 15.31
CA THR A 45 12.72 -5.51 14.59
C THR A 45 13.28 -4.17 15.07
N THR A 46 14.61 -4.00 14.97
CA THR A 46 15.29 -2.73 15.21
C THR A 46 15.40 -1.95 13.89
N LEU A 47 15.14 -0.64 13.94
CA LEU A 47 15.39 0.25 12.80
C LEU A 47 16.89 0.25 12.47
N PRO A 48 17.31 -0.10 11.24
CA PRO A 48 18.73 -0.05 10.86
C PRO A 48 19.30 1.36 11.00
N ALA A 49 20.55 1.51 11.44
CA ALA A 49 21.17 2.82 11.69
C ALA A 49 21.26 3.72 10.44
N ASN A 50 21.19 3.12 9.25
CA ASN A 50 21.29 3.76 7.95
C ASN A 50 19.96 3.76 7.19
N TRP A 51 18.83 3.65 7.88
CA TRP A 51 17.50 3.59 7.26
C TRP A 51 17.18 4.81 6.38
N ASP A 52 17.80 5.95 6.67
CA ASP A 52 17.65 7.24 6.00
C ASP A 52 18.78 7.55 5.02
N HIS A 53 19.77 6.67 4.89
CA HIS A 53 20.83 6.86 3.92
C HIS A 53 20.30 6.57 2.50
N PRO A 54 20.60 7.43 1.51
CA PRO A 54 20.31 7.11 0.12
C PRO A 54 21.02 5.81 -0.28
N ARG A 55 20.32 4.98 -1.06
CA ARG A 55 20.88 3.74 -1.63
C ARG A 55 21.84 4.03 -2.77
#